data_AF-A0A3M1BU88-F1
#
_entry.id   AF-A0A3M1BU88-F1
#
_cell.length_a   1.000
_cell.length_b   1.000
_cell.length_c   1.000
_cell.angle_alpha   90.00
_cell.angle_beta   90.00
_cell.angle_gamma   90.00
#
_symmetry.space_group_name_H-M   'P 1'
#
loop_
_entity.id
_entity.type
_entity.pdbx_description
1 polymer ?
#
loop_
_entity_poly.entity_id
_entity_poly.type
_entity_poly.pdbx_seq_one_letter_code
_entity_poly.pdbx_strand_id
1 'polypeptide(L)'
;GDDLVGTPSNPQVIHTNGLLLREIPLHNGWNWISFNLGFPDPDLDSVLVSLDHPDNDIMKSQTAFASYYGAPLNQWIGSLDTLNNTSMFQYRADVPDTIFMVGTPIDHTTVKIPVQSGWNWIGYLPQNPMTVGEALSSLTPLNGDVIKNQTAFAQYVAGYGWIGNLDFMQAPEGYLLKISNTDTLLYPDGGNLHIEEVNERTVTYSPWVVTPTDYEHTMILVGVLSEDDYNVTREGMTLGAFVNGEVRGVAPAMYIEALDEWMFFMTIYANQSGEPIDFKLYDINDESTVDLNESFYFAIDGQEGGVQDPVPFTMDGVSAVVDGITPEGALVVRPNPFAGETTIAFRSPSFEEVTVTMTDATGRM
;
A
#
# COMPACT_ATOMS: atom_id res chain seq x y z
N GLY A 1 1.82 22.47 -54.34
CA GLY A 1 0.57 23.09 -54.77
C GLY A 1 -0.23 23.23 -53.51
N ASP A 2 -0.35 24.45 -53.01
CA ASP A 2 -1.02 24.73 -51.75
C ASP A 2 -2.50 24.89 -52.05
N ASP A 3 -3.24 23.77 -52.02
CA ASP A 3 -4.70 23.83 -52.07
C ASP A 3 -5.24 24.16 -50.68
N LEU A 4 -5.99 25.26 -50.61
CA LEU A 4 -6.73 25.69 -49.43
C LEU A 4 -7.93 24.75 -49.23
N VAL A 5 -7.92 23.94 -48.17
CA VAL A 5 -8.98 22.99 -47.84
C VAL A 5 -9.85 23.53 -46.69
N GLY A 6 -11.06 24.01 -47.02
CA GLY A 6 -12.09 24.49 -46.07
C GLY A 6 -12.30 26.02 -46.02
N THR A 7 -13.50 26.48 -45.64
CA THR A 7 -13.82 27.91 -45.41
C THR A 7 -14.63 28.11 -44.12
N PRO A 8 -14.65 29.30 -43.49
CA PRO A 8 -15.50 29.56 -42.31
C PRO A 8 -17.00 29.34 -42.55
N SER A 9 -17.46 29.45 -43.79
CA SER A 9 -18.84 29.20 -44.22
C SER A 9 -19.11 27.75 -44.64
N ASN A 10 -18.07 26.92 -44.79
CA ASN A 10 -18.15 25.49 -45.08
C ASN A 10 -16.90 24.81 -44.46
N PRO A 11 -16.89 24.65 -43.12
CA PRO A 11 -15.75 24.08 -42.43
C PRO A 11 -15.60 22.62 -42.83
N GLN A 12 -14.35 22.18 -42.95
CA GLN A 12 -14.06 20.77 -43.14
C GLN A 12 -14.21 20.08 -41.78
N VAL A 13 -15.06 19.05 -41.75
CA VAL A 13 -15.22 18.23 -40.55
C VAL A 13 -14.03 17.28 -40.50
N ILE A 14 -13.14 17.49 -39.53
CA ILE A 14 -12.11 16.51 -39.21
C ILE A 14 -12.79 15.40 -38.42
N HIS A 15 -12.95 14.24 -39.05
CA HIS A 15 -13.28 13.01 -38.35
C HIS A 15 -11.98 12.45 -37.78
N THR A 16 -11.76 12.64 -36.47
CA THR A 16 -10.84 11.76 -35.74
C THR A 16 -11.61 10.46 -35.47
N ASN A 17 -10.97 9.29 -35.58
CA ASN A 17 -11.66 7.99 -35.46
C ASN A 17 -12.19 7.69 -34.03
N GLY A 18 -12.26 8.68 -33.14
CA GLY A 18 -12.66 8.52 -31.74
C GLY A 18 -11.68 7.67 -30.90
N LEU A 19 -10.49 7.38 -31.43
CA LEU A 19 -9.45 6.62 -30.75
C LEU A 19 -8.66 7.52 -29.81
N LEU A 20 -8.37 7.02 -28.61
CA LEU A 20 -7.45 7.60 -27.65
C LEU A 20 -6.17 6.78 -27.60
N LEU A 21 -5.06 7.45 -27.28
CA LEU A 21 -3.80 6.83 -26.90
C LEU A 21 -3.66 6.92 -25.38
N ARG A 22 -3.36 5.81 -24.72
CA ARG A 22 -3.01 5.73 -23.31
C ARG A 22 -1.60 5.16 -23.18
N GLU A 23 -0.76 5.90 -22.48
CA GLU A 23 0.57 5.44 -22.09
C GLU A 23 0.46 4.78 -20.70
N ILE A 24 1.03 3.59 -20.57
CA ILE A 24 1.14 2.87 -19.29
C ILE A 24 2.62 2.62 -19.05
N PRO A 25 3.30 3.50 -18.31
CA PRO A 25 4.70 3.31 -17.95
C PRO A 25 4.86 2.06 -17.09
N LEU A 26 5.87 1.26 -17.40
CA LEU A 26 6.25 0.06 -16.66
C LEU A 26 7.62 0.29 -16.04
N HIS A 27 7.69 0.20 -14.72
CA HIS A 27 8.94 0.22 -13.98
C HIS A 27 9.56 -1.18 -13.98
N ASN A 28 10.88 -1.25 -13.76
CA ASN A 28 11.54 -2.53 -13.51
C ASN A 28 10.88 -3.23 -12.30
N GLY A 29 10.58 -4.52 -12.45
CA GLY A 29 9.86 -5.32 -11.48
C GLY A 29 8.35 -5.34 -11.71
N TRP A 30 7.58 -5.52 -10.63
CA TRP A 30 6.14 -5.69 -10.64
C TRP A 30 5.38 -4.37 -10.72
N ASN A 31 4.38 -4.32 -11.59
CA ASN A 31 3.49 -3.18 -11.82
C ASN A 31 2.04 -3.67 -11.79
N TRP A 32 1.16 -3.00 -11.05
CA TRP A 32 -0.27 -3.32 -11.02
C TRP A 32 -1.02 -2.39 -11.97
N ILE A 33 -1.53 -2.95 -13.06
CA ILE A 33 -2.11 -2.17 -14.16
C ILE A 33 -3.54 -2.61 -14.47
N SER A 34 -4.31 -1.71 -15.05
CA SER A 34 -5.59 -2.01 -15.70
C SER A 34 -5.75 -1.18 -16.98
N PHE A 35 -6.69 -1.61 -17.83
CA PHE A 35 -6.89 -1.03 -19.15
C PHE A 35 -8.26 -0.36 -19.23
N ASN A 36 -8.30 0.94 -19.56
CA ASN A 36 -9.52 1.73 -19.55
C ASN A 36 -10.02 2.16 -20.95
N LEU A 37 -9.45 1.58 -22.02
CA LEU A 37 -9.90 1.75 -23.40
C LEU A 37 -10.32 0.39 -23.98
N GLY A 38 -11.27 0.36 -24.90
CA GLY A 38 -11.66 -0.87 -25.59
C GLY A 38 -10.53 -1.36 -26.51
N PHE A 39 -10.21 -2.65 -26.42
CA PHE A 39 -9.21 -3.28 -27.29
C PHE A 39 -9.77 -3.46 -28.71
N PRO A 40 -9.04 -3.03 -29.76
CA PRO A 40 -9.34 -3.45 -31.14
C PRO A 40 -9.21 -4.97 -31.31
N ASP A 41 -8.23 -5.56 -30.64
CA ASP A 41 -8.00 -7.00 -30.52
C ASP A 41 -7.57 -7.31 -29.08
N PRO A 42 -8.34 -8.10 -28.31
CA PRO A 42 -8.03 -8.41 -26.92
C PRO A 42 -6.95 -9.48 -26.74
N ASP A 43 -6.44 -10.09 -27.83
CA ASP A 43 -5.33 -11.03 -27.80
C ASP A 43 -4.08 -10.43 -27.12
N LEU A 44 -3.43 -11.20 -26.24
CA LEU A 44 -2.33 -10.72 -25.40
C LEU A 44 -1.15 -10.16 -26.21
N ASP A 45 -0.72 -10.88 -27.25
CA ASP A 45 0.35 -10.44 -28.14
C ASP A 45 -0.04 -9.13 -28.86
N SER A 46 -1.31 -9.01 -29.25
CA SER A 46 -1.83 -7.83 -29.92
C SER A 46 -1.89 -6.60 -29.01
N VAL A 47 -2.30 -6.77 -27.75
CA VAL A 47 -2.36 -5.67 -26.77
C VAL A 47 -0.97 -5.19 -26.36
N LEU A 48 -0.02 -6.10 -26.22
CA LEU A 48 1.34 -5.82 -25.73
C LEU A 48 2.36 -5.61 -26.85
N VAL A 49 1.91 -5.49 -28.10
CA VAL A 49 2.76 -5.35 -29.30
C VAL A 49 3.67 -4.11 -29.27
N SER A 50 3.33 -3.10 -28.46
CA SER A 50 4.08 -1.85 -28.40
C SER A 50 5.33 -1.92 -27.51
N LEU A 51 5.54 -3.00 -26.78
CA LEU A 51 6.69 -3.15 -25.88
C LEU A 51 7.98 -3.27 -26.70
N ASP A 52 9.01 -2.55 -26.28
CA ASP A 52 10.34 -2.59 -26.89
C ASP A 52 11.25 -3.66 -26.26
N HIS A 53 11.02 -4.00 -24.98
CA HIS A 53 11.86 -4.90 -24.20
C HIS A 53 11.10 -6.04 -23.49
N PRO A 54 10.17 -6.76 -24.15
CA PRO A 54 9.34 -7.77 -23.48
C PRO A 54 10.10 -9.03 -23.05
N ASP A 55 11.39 -9.18 -23.36
CA ASP A 55 12.14 -10.41 -23.08
C ASP A 55 12.19 -10.74 -21.57
N ASN A 56 11.68 -11.93 -21.20
CA ASN A 56 11.53 -12.45 -19.83
C ASN A 56 10.44 -11.77 -18.98
N ASP A 57 9.61 -10.94 -19.59
CA ASP A 57 8.50 -10.31 -18.89
C ASP A 57 7.37 -11.31 -18.59
N ILE A 58 6.58 -11.00 -17.57
CA ILE A 58 5.49 -11.85 -17.10
C ILE A 58 4.22 -11.01 -16.94
N MET A 59 3.11 -11.49 -17.50
CA MET A 59 1.79 -10.91 -17.32
C MET A 59 0.92 -11.89 -16.53
N LYS A 60 0.28 -11.43 -15.46
CA LYS A 60 -0.59 -12.24 -14.60
C LYS A 60 -1.97 -11.61 -14.44
N SER A 61 -2.98 -12.46 -14.49
CA SER A 61 -4.31 -12.20 -13.94
C SER A 61 -4.45 -12.94 -12.61
N GLN A 62 -5.64 -12.86 -12.00
CA GLN A 62 -5.95 -13.59 -10.78
C GLN A 62 -5.80 -15.12 -10.91
N THR A 63 -6.00 -15.68 -12.10
CA THR A 63 -6.08 -17.14 -12.31
C THR A 63 -5.19 -17.68 -13.42
N ALA A 64 -4.53 -16.81 -14.17
CA ALA A 64 -3.75 -17.17 -15.34
C ALA A 64 -2.51 -16.29 -15.48
N PHE A 65 -1.51 -16.78 -16.20
CA PHE A 65 -0.28 -16.02 -16.47
C PHE A 65 0.25 -16.34 -17.86
N ALA A 66 1.11 -15.46 -18.37
CA ALA A 66 1.92 -15.69 -19.55
C ALA A 66 3.30 -15.08 -19.35
N SER A 67 4.30 -15.70 -19.97
CA SER A 67 5.66 -15.16 -20.05
C SER A 67 6.02 -14.93 -21.50
N TYR A 68 6.74 -13.86 -21.78
CA TYR A 68 7.18 -13.60 -23.15
C TYR A 68 8.45 -14.39 -23.48
N TYR A 69 8.44 -14.99 -24.65
CA TYR A 69 9.58 -15.71 -25.20
C TYR A 69 10.06 -15.00 -26.47
N GLY A 70 11.27 -14.44 -26.41
CA GLY A 70 11.92 -13.80 -27.55
C GLY A 70 12.26 -14.74 -28.70
N ALA A 71 13.15 -14.29 -29.58
CA ALA A 71 13.46 -15.01 -30.82
C ALA A 71 13.90 -16.47 -30.55
N PRO A 72 13.42 -17.45 -31.34
CA PRO A 72 12.63 -17.28 -32.57
C PRO A 72 11.11 -17.23 -32.37
N LEU A 73 10.60 -17.30 -31.14
CA LEU A 73 9.16 -17.40 -30.88
C LEU A 73 8.47 -16.04 -30.98
N ASN A 74 9.06 -14.99 -30.38
CA ASN A 74 8.53 -13.63 -30.34
C ASN A 74 7.03 -13.59 -29.98
N GLN A 75 6.67 -14.29 -28.90
CA GLN A 75 5.27 -14.43 -28.50
C GLN A 75 5.13 -14.60 -26.98
N TRP A 76 3.99 -14.19 -26.46
CA TRP A 76 3.55 -14.52 -25.10
C TRP A 76 3.07 -15.98 -25.04
N ILE A 77 3.50 -16.72 -24.01
CA ILE A 77 3.12 -18.11 -23.81
C ILE A 77 2.68 -18.32 -22.37
N GLY A 78 1.47 -18.87 -22.21
CA GLY A 78 0.93 -19.27 -20.92
C GLY A 78 -0.55 -19.58 -20.98
N SER A 79 -1.21 -19.56 -19.83
CA SER A 79 -2.66 -19.73 -19.70
C SER A 79 -3.44 -18.43 -19.87
N LEU A 80 -2.77 -17.28 -19.86
CA LEU A 80 -3.37 -15.98 -20.17
C LEU A 80 -3.15 -15.67 -21.66
N ASP A 81 -4.22 -15.69 -22.43
CA ASP A 81 -4.22 -15.49 -23.89
C ASP A 81 -4.90 -14.18 -24.31
N THR A 82 -5.75 -13.62 -23.45
CA THR A 82 -6.53 -12.42 -23.72
C THR A 82 -6.57 -11.49 -22.52
N LEU A 83 -6.63 -10.19 -22.79
CA LEU A 83 -6.80 -9.14 -21.79
C LEU A 83 -8.22 -8.56 -21.85
N ASN A 84 -8.65 -8.01 -20.73
CA ASN A 84 -9.95 -7.38 -20.59
C ASN A 84 -9.83 -6.07 -19.79
N ASN A 85 -10.91 -5.32 -19.71
CA ASN A 85 -10.92 -4.01 -19.05
C ASN A 85 -11.50 -4.08 -17.62
N THR A 86 -12.17 -5.17 -17.28
CA THR A 86 -12.87 -5.35 -16.00
C THR A 86 -11.96 -5.84 -14.88
N SER A 87 -10.82 -6.43 -15.22
CA SER A 87 -9.83 -6.95 -14.30
C SER A 87 -8.58 -6.07 -14.28
N MET A 88 -7.90 -6.05 -13.14
CA MET A 88 -6.49 -5.64 -13.12
C MET A 88 -5.58 -6.81 -13.45
N PHE A 89 -4.32 -6.48 -13.72
CA PHE A 89 -3.25 -7.43 -14.01
C PHE A 89 -1.97 -7.00 -13.29
N GLN A 90 -1.10 -7.97 -13.03
CA GLN A 90 0.26 -7.71 -12.59
C GLN A 90 1.20 -7.96 -13.76
N TYR A 91 1.99 -6.94 -14.11
CA TYR A 91 3.03 -7.02 -15.12
C TYR A 91 4.41 -6.97 -14.45
N ARG A 92 5.25 -7.99 -14.64
CA ARG A 92 6.66 -7.93 -14.26
C ARG A 92 7.49 -7.57 -15.49
N ALA A 93 8.10 -6.39 -15.46
CA ALA A 93 9.07 -5.96 -16.46
C ALA A 93 10.49 -6.29 -15.99
N ASP A 94 11.32 -6.86 -16.84
CA ASP A 94 12.77 -7.03 -16.60
C ASP A 94 13.53 -5.73 -16.88
N VAL A 95 13.03 -4.95 -17.84
CA VAL A 95 13.55 -3.63 -18.23
C VAL A 95 12.38 -2.64 -18.24
N PRO A 96 12.56 -1.39 -17.75
CA PRO A 96 11.51 -0.39 -17.85
C PRO A 96 11.05 -0.18 -19.30
N ASP A 97 9.74 -0.10 -19.49
CA ASP A 97 9.11 -0.02 -20.81
C ASP A 97 7.81 0.80 -20.75
N THR A 98 7.06 0.90 -21.83
CA THR A 98 5.76 1.57 -21.86
C THR A 98 4.81 0.85 -22.80
N ILE A 99 3.62 0.52 -22.30
CA ILE A 99 2.53 0.04 -23.16
C ILE A 99 1.85 1.27 -23.78
N PHE A 100 1.75 1.30 -25.11
CA PHE A 100 1.03 2.31 -25.88
C PHE A 100 -0.30 1.72 -26.35
N MET A 101 -1.33 1.90 -25.54
CA MET A 101 -2.67 1.40 -25.84
C MET A 101 -3.43 2.38 -26.72
N VAL A 102 -3.85 1.95 -27.91
CA VAL A 102 -4.75 2.71 -28.79
C VAL A 102 -6.12 2.04 -28.82
N GLY A 103 -7.17 2.75 -28.40
CA GLY A 103 -8.51 2.17 -28.29
C GLY A 103 -9.62 3.22 -28.19
N THR A 104 -10.87 2.77 -28.16
CA THR A 104 -12.03 3.66 -27.95
C THR A 104 -12.32 3.81 -26.45
N PRO A 105 -12.83 4.96 -25.99
CA PRO A 105 -13.30 5.09 -24.61
C PRO A 105 -14.38 4.06 -24.29
N ILE A 106 -14.29 3.44 -23.12
CA ILE A 106 -15.32 2.53 -22.61
C ILE A 106 -16.44 3.35 -21.95
N ASP A 107 -17.69 3.03 -22.28
CA ASP A 107 -18.85 3.52 -21.53
C ASP A 107 -18.94 2.78 -20.18
N HIS A 108 -18.26 3.33 -19.18
CA HIS A 108 -18.12 2.74 -17.85
C HIS A 108 -19.44 2.61 -17.09
N THR A 109 -20.50 3.29 -17.51
CA THR A 109 -21.84 3.19 -16.88
C THR A 109 -22.65 2.00 -17.34
N THR A 110 -22.15 1.27 -18.34
CA THR A 110 -22.81 0.10 -18.92
C THR A 110 -22.09 -1.21 -18.61
N VAL A 111 -20.77 -1.13 -18.34
CA VAL A 111 -19.94 -2.30 -18.06
C VAL A 111 -20.05 -2.67 -16.58
N LYS A 112 -20.61 -3.86 -16.34
CA LYS A 112 -20.78 -4.43 -15.00
C LYS A 112 -19.59 -5.31 -14.64
N ILE A 113 -19.00 -5.09 -13.47
CA ILE A 113 -17.91 -5.90 -12.92
C ILE A 113 -18.48 -6.71 -11.74
N PRO A 114 -18.78 -8.01 -11.90
CA PRO A 114 -19.21 -8.86 -10.80
C PRO A 114 -18.08 -8.99 -9.77
N VAL A 115 -18.38 -8.78 -8.50
CA VAL A 115 -17.44 -8.98 -7.39
C VAL A 115 -17.98 -10.07 -6.47
N GLN A 116 -17.12 -10.98 -6.05
CA GLN A 116 -17.45 -12.09 -5.15
C GLN A 116 -16.91 -11.82 -3.75
N SER A 117 -17.47 -12.51 -2.74
CA SER A 117 -16.89 -12.50 -1.40
C SER A 117 -15.40 -12.90 -1.43
N GLY A 118 -14.56 -12.12 -0.76
CA GLY A 118 -13.09 -12.25 -0.80
C GLY A 118 -12.43 -11.29 -1.78
N TRP A 119 -11.22 -11.62 -2.22
CA TRP A 119 -10.39 -10.77 -3.08
C TRP A 119 -10.81 -10.85 -4.55
N ASN A 120 -11.00 -9.66 -5.15
CA ASN A 120 -11.34 -9.46 -6.56
C ASN A 120 -10.29 -8.57 -7.21
N TRP A 121 -9.80 -8.98 -8.38
CA TRP A 121 -8.89 -8.18 -9.22
C TRP A 121 -9.73 -7.32 -10.16
N ILE A 122 -9.85 -6.02 -9.87
CA ILE A 122 -10.74 -5.10 -10.61
C ILE A 122 -9.97 -4.03 -11.35
N GLY A 123 -10.38 -3.75 -12.59
CA GLY A 123 -9.86 -2.65 -13.41
C GLY A 123 -10.63 -1.34 -13.20
N TYR A 124 -10.00 -0.21 -13.51
CA TYR A 124 -10.62 1.12 -13.45
C TYR A 124 -11.00 1.60 -14.85
N LEU A 125 -12.30 1.70 -15.14
CA LEU A 125 -12.83 2.03 -16.47
C LEU A 125 -12.95 3.54 -16.77
N PRO A 126 -13.22 4.43 -15.80
CA PRO A 126 -13.34 5.85 -16.09
C PRO A 126 -12.05 6.48 -16.66
N GLN A 127 -12.20 7.62 -17.35
CA GLN A 127 -11.06 8.34 -17.95
C GLN A 127 -10.41 9.33 -16.98
N ASN A 128 -11.18 9.85 -16.03
CA ASN A 128 -10.74 10.79 -15.01
C ASN A 128 -10.71 10.07 -13.66
N PRO A 129 -9.81 10.46 -12.73
CA PRO A 129 -9.84 9.95 -11.36
C PRO A 129 -11.18 10.20 -10.66
N MET A 130 -11.51 9.34 -9.71
CA MET A 130 -12.64 9.48 -8.78
C MET A 130 -12.14 9.16 -7.37
N THR A 131 -12.74 9.76 -6.34
CA THR A 131 -12.47 9.29 -4.98
C THR A 131 -12.87 7.83 -4.85
N VAL A 132 -12.26 7.08 -3.92
CA VAL A 132 -12.63 5.68 -3.66
C VAL A 132 -14.13 5.54 -3.39
N GLY A 133 -14.71 6.47 -2.60
CA GLY A 133 -16.13 6.46 -2.28
C GLY A 133 -17.05 6.67 -3.49
N GLU A 134 -16.70 7.60 -4.39
CA GLU A 134 -17.46 7.82 -5.63
C GLU A 134 -17.36 6.60 -6.56
N ALA A 135 -16.14 6.11 -6.79
CA ALA A 135 -15.88 5.00 -7.70
C ALA A 135 -16.62 3.72 -7.30
N LEU A 136 -16.69 3.44 -5.99
CA LEU A 136 -17.31 2.24 -5.43
C LEU A 136 -18.76 2.45 -4.96
N SER A 137 -19.39 3.57 -5.32
CA SER A 137 -20.72 3.97 -4.85
C SER A 137 -21.88 3.01 -5.20
N SER A 138 -21.70 2.15 -6.20
CA SER A 138 -22.67 1.11 -6.55
C SER A 138 -22.63 -0.12 -5.65
N LEU A 139 -21.57 -0.28 -4.86
CA LEU A 139 -21.39 -1.41 -3.96
C LEU A 139 -22.05 -1.16 -2.60
N THR A 140 -22.32 -2.25 -1.88
CA THR A 140 -22.79 -2.23 -0.48
C THR A 140 -21.76 -2.85 0.47
N PRO A 141 -20.61 -2.17 0.71
CA PRO A 141 -19.55 -2.71 1.55
C PRO A 141 -19.93 -2.79 3.03
N LEU A 142 -19.30 -3.72 3.74
CA LEU A 142 -19.38 -3.89 5.19
C LEU A 142 -18.10 -3.42 5.89
N ASN A 143 -18.17 -3.21 7.21
CA ASN A 143 -16.99 -2.85 8.01
C ASN A 143 -15.86 -3.83 7.78
N GLY A 144 -14.67 -3.31 7.48
CA GLY A 144 -13.49 -4.13 7.24
C GLY A 144 -13.31 -4.58 5.80
N ASP A 145 -14.23 -4.26 4.88
CA ASP A 145 -13.97 -4.40 3.43
C ASP A 145 -12.83 -3.46 3.03
N VAL A 146 -11.98 -3.90 2.09
CA VAL A 146 -10.72 -3.23 1.76
C VAL A 146 -10.57 -3.08 0.25
N ILE A 147 -10.08 -1.93 -0.19
CA ILE A 147 -9.52 -1.74 -1.53
C ILE A 147 -8.05 -1.33 -1.41
N LYS A 148 -7.19 -1.91 -2.25
CA LYS A 148 -5.76 -1.54 -2.32
C LYS A 148 -5.25 -1.50 -3.75
N ASN A 149 -4.35 -0.57 -4.04
CA ASN A 149 -3.43 -0.68 -5.19
C ASN A 149 -2.07 -1.20 -4.68
N GLN A 150 -1.00 -1.06 -5.48
CA GLN A 150 0.32 -1.55 -5.09
C GLN A 150 0.93 -0.78 -3.91
N THR A 151 0.51 0.45 -3.63
CA THR A 151 1.18 1.34 -2.66
C THR A 151 0.30 1.79 -1.50
N ALA A 152 -1.01 1.80 -1.68
CA ALA A 152 -1.96 2.37 -0.75
C ALA A 152 -3.24 1.54 -0.67
N PHE A 153 -3.98 1.71 0.41
CA PHE A 153 -5.25 1.05 0.65
C PHE A 153 -6.22 1.93 1.42
N ALA A 154 -7.49 1.57 1.35
CA ALA A 154 -8.57 2.11 2.16
C ALA A 154 -9.45 0.98 2.70
N GLN A 155 -9.97 1.16 3.90
CA GLN A 155 -10.90 0.25 4.54
C GLN A 155 -12.24 0.93 4.76
N TYR A 156 -13.33 0.21 4.48
CA TYR A 156 -14.67 0.72 4.71
C TYR A 156 -15.05 0.67 6.19
N VAL A 157 -15.57 1.79 6.70
CA VAL A 157 -16.15 1.95 8.03
C VAL A 157 -17.55 2.55 7.89
N ALA A 158 -18.56 1.78 8.30
CA ALA A 158 -19.95 2.18 8.23
C ALA A 158 -20.19 3.49 8.99
N GLY A 159 -20.86 4.43 8.32
CA GLY A 159 -21.10 5.78 8.84
C GLY A 159 -20.04 6.80 8.44
N TYR A 160 -18.83 6.37 8.08
CA TYR A 160 -17.73 7.27 7.68
C TYR A 160 -17.29 7.09 6.22
N GLY A 161 -17.43 5.90 5.66
CA GLY A 161 -17.02 5.59 4.28
C GLY A 161 -15.66 4.90 4.23
N TRP A 162 -14.92 5.11 3.14
CA TRP A 162 -13.60 4.52 2.93
C TRP A 162 -12.52 5.39 3.59
N ILE A 163 -11.76 4.80 4.51
CA ILE A 163 -10.70 5.47 5.29
C ILE A 163 -9.36 4.80 5.00
N GLY A 164 -8.34 5.58 4.65
CA GLY A 164 -6.97 5.11 4.52
C GLY A 164 -6.10 6.07 3.71
N ASN A 165 -5.00 5.56 3.14
CA ASN A 165 -4.05 6.34 2.37
C ASN A 165 -4.24 6.24 0.85
N LEU A 166 -5.28 5.52 0.39
CA LEU A 166 -5.77 5.50 -0.98
C LEU A 166 -6.99 6.43 -1.11
N ASP A 167 -6.77 7.64 -1.63
CA ASP A 167 -7.82 8.66 -1.76
C ASP A 167 -8.62 8.51 -3.07
N PHE A 168 -7.92 8.19 -4.16
CA PHE A 168 -8.47 8.17 -5.51
C PHE A 168 -8.21 6.84 -6.21
N MET A 169 -9.16 6.45 -7.06
CA MET A 169 -8.97 5.43 -8.09
C MET A 169 -8.79 6.10 -9.44
N GLN A 170 -7.83 5.62 -10.24
CA GLN A 170 -7.49 6.20 -11.53
C GLN A 170 -6.86 5.20 -12.50
N ALA A 171 -7.02 5.44 -13.80
CA ALA A 171 -6.30 4.70 -14.82
C ALA A 171 -4.87 5.23 -14.97
N PRO A 172 -3.86 4.37 -15.18
CA PRO A 172 -3.97 2.95 -15.53
C PRO A 172 -3.74 1.99 -14.35
N GLU A 173 -4.00 2.39 -13.11
CA GLU A 173 -3.72 1.54 -11.94
C GLU A 173 -4.67 0.34 -11.85
N GLY A 174 -4.17 -0.75 -11.26
CA GLY A 174 -4.93 -1.94 -10.91
C GLY A 174 -5.28 -2.01 -9.42
N TYR A 175 -6.45 -2.58 -9.08
CA TYR A 175 -6.91 -2.65 -7.69
C TYR A 175 -7.32 -4.06 -7.25
N LEU A 176 -6.94 -4.41 -6.02
CA LEU A 176 -7.53 -5.53 -5.29
C LEU A 176 -8.64 -5.02 -4.37
N LEU A 177 -9.85 -5.57 -4.55
CA LEU A 177 -11.01 -5.29 -3.72
C LEU A 177 -11.38 -6.55 -2.93
N LYS A 178 -11.25 -6.50 -1.61
CA LYS A 178 -11.80 -7.48 -0.67
C LYS A 178 -13.17 -7.03 -0.22
N ILE A 179 -14.21 -7.76 -0.60
CA ILE A 179 -15.59 -7.47 -0.20
C ILE A 179 -16.19 -8.65 0.56
N SER A 180 -17.03 -8.36 1.54
CA SER A 180 -17.68 -9.40 2.35
C SER A 180 -18.82 -10.09 1.60
N ASN A 181 -19.59 -9.32 0.82
CA ASN A 181 -20.75 -9.81 0.08
C ASN A 181 -20.50 -9.75 -1.43
N THR A 182 -20.98 -10.76 -2.15
CA THR A 182 -21.06 -10.70 -3.61
C THR A 182 -21.95 -9.53 -4.04
N ASP A 183 -21.49 -8.77 -5.02
CA ASP A 183 -22.17 -7.59 -5.54
C ASP A 183 -21.78 -7.37 -7.02
N THR A 184 -22.16 -6.25 -7.61
CA THR A 184 -21.76 -5.86 -8.96
C THR A 184 -21.35 -4.39 -8.99
N LEU A 185 -20.07 -4.15 -9.23
CA LEU A 185 -19.53 -2.82 -9.41
C LEU A 185 -19.97 -2.25 -10.76
N LEU A 186 -20.50 -1.05 -10.70
CA LEU A 186 -20.82 -0.17 -11.82
C LEU A 186 -20.26 1.22 -11.51
N TYR A 187 -19.37 1.73 -12.36
CA TYR A 187 -18.82 3.06 -12.16
C TYR A 187 -19.86 4.13 -12.52
N PRO A 188 -20.02 5.21 -11.73
CA PRO A 188 -21.01 6.24 -11.98
C PRO A 188 -20.62 7.15 -13.17
N ASP A 189 -21.61 7.82 -13.74
CA ASP A 189 -21.38 8.94 -14.67
C ASP A 189 -20.69 10.09 -13.93
N GLY A 190 -19.45 10.39 -14.31
CA GLY A 190 -18.73 11.58 -13.88
C GLY A 190 -17.66 11.34 -12.81
N GLY A 191 -16.41 11.61 -13.18
CA GLY A 191 -15.43 12.15 -12.24
C GLY A 191 -15.62 13.66 -12.28
N ASN A 192 -16.23 14.24 -11.24
CA ASN A 192 -16.18 15.69 -11.11
C ASN A 192 -14.70 16.09 -11.10
N LEU A 193 -14.32 17.15 -11.81
CA LEU A 193 -13.08 17.86 -11.49
C LEU A 193 -13.27 18.46 -10.10
N HIS A 194 -13.25 17.63 -9.06
CA HIS A 194 -12.98 18.09 -7.73
C HIS A 194 -11.51 18.49 -7.76
N ILE A 195 -11.28 19.76 -8.08
CA ILE A 195 -10.14 20.46 -7.54
C ILE A 195 -10.47 20.59 -6.05
N GLU A 196 -10.33 19.49 -5.31
CA GLU A 196 -10.01 19.68 -3.90
C GLU A 196 -8.68 20.40 -3.88
N GLU A 197 -8.60 21.44 -3.05
CA GLU A 197 -7.32 22.02 -2.68
C GLU A 197 -6.43 20.84 -2.35
N VAL A 198 -5.33 20.66 -3.09
CA VAL A 198 -4.30 19.71 -2.72
C VAL A 198 -3.93 20.14 -1.31
N ASN A 199 -4.46 19.45 -0.30
CA ASN A 199 -3.91 19.52 1.03
C ASN A 199 -2.47 19.11 0.80
N GLU A 200 -1.56 20.09 0.87
CA GLU A 200 -0.14 19.88 0.75
C GLU A 200 0.16 18.78 1.76
N ARG A 201 0.28 17.53 1.29
CA ARG A 201 0.71 16.42 2.12
C ARG A 201 2.03 16.90 2.68
N THR A 202 2.06 17.16 3.98
CA THR A 202 3.27 17.56 4.69
C THR A 202 4.33 16.55 4.27
N VAL A 203 5.44 17.06 3.73
CA VAL A 203 6.55 16.21 3.30
C VAL A 203 7.10 15.56 4.55
N THR A 204 6.59 14.39 4.90
CA THR A 204 7.10 13.56 5.97
C THR A 204 8.40 12.96 5.49
N TYR A 205 9.49 13.57 5.93
CA TYR A 205 10.81 13.00 5.75
C TYR A 205 10.89 11.72 6.59
N SER A 206 11.22 10.62 5.92
CA SER A 206 11.56 9.35 6.55
C SER A 206 12.94 8.93 6.05
N PRO A 207 13.81 8.38 6.93
CA PRO A 207 15.08 7.80 6.49
C PRO A 207 14.89 6.51 5.68
N TRP A 208 13.68 5.96 5.62
CA TRP A 208 13.38 4.69 4.99
C TRP A 208 12.69 4.86 3.65
N VAL A 209 13.14 4.08 2.68
CA VAL A 209 12.55 3.99 1.33
C VAL A 209 12.40 2.51 1.00
N VAL A 210 11.25 2.17 0.43
CA VAL A 210 10.99 0.87 -0.18
C VAL A 210 10.71 1.08 -1.65
N THR A 211 11.15 0.16 -2.50
CA THR A 211 10.82 0.12 -3.93
C THR A 211 9.73 -0.93 -4.13
N PRO A 212 8.44 -0.54 -4.25
CA PRO A 212 7.33 -1.49 -4.31
C PRO A 212 7.43 -2.50 -5.46
N THR A 213 8.08 -2.10 -6.55
CA THR A 213 8.19 -2.91 -7.77
C THR A 213 9.15 -4.09 -7.61
N ASP A 214 10.02 -4.09 -6.59
CA ASP A 214 10.92 -5.23 -6.30
C ASP A 214 10.16 -6.45 -5.74
N TYR A 215 8.87 -6.31 -5.43
CA TYR A 215 8.09 -7.32 -4.72
C TYR A 215 6.76 -7.66 -5.40
N GLU A 216 6.45 -8.95 -5.47
CA GLU A 216 5.23 -9.47 -6.09
C GLU A 216 3.99 -9.30 -5.20
N HIS A 217 4.17 -9.45 -3.89
CA HIS A 217 3.09 -9.60 -2.92
C HIS A 217 3.05 -8.46 -1.92
N THR A 218 1.84 -8.14 -1.47
CA THR A 218 1.60 -7.12 -0.45
C THR A 218 0.77 -7.65 0.71
N MET A 219 1.05 -7.12 1.90
CA MET A 219 0.24 -7.22 3.12
C MET A 219 -0.11 -5.80 3.55
N ILE A 220 -1.26 -5.60 4.19
CA ILE A 220 -1.63 -4.29 4.75
C ILE A 220 -1.63 -4.34 6.28
N LEU A 221 -1.36 -3.20 6.90
CA LEU A 221 -1.41 -3.05 8.34
C LEU A 221 -2.02 -1.68 8.70
N VAL A 222 -2.95 -1.69 9.65
CA VAL A 222 -3.41 -0.48 10.34
C VAL A 222 -2.94 -0.55 11.78
N GLY A 223 -2.19 0.46 12.23
CA GLY A 223 -1.60 0.48 13.55
C GLY A 223 -1.57 1.86 14.19
N VAL A 224 -1.28 1.89 15.48
CA VAL A 224 -1.09 3.09 16.30
C VAL A 224 0.10 2.86 17.23
N LEU A 225 0.79 3.92 17.62
CA LEU A 225 1.68 3.87 18.76
C LEU A 225 0.84 3.93 20.05
N SER A 226 1.07 2.99 20.96
CA SER A 226 0.34 2.85 22.21
C SER A 226 1.28 3.01 23.41
N GLU A 227 0.88 3.83 24.37
CA GLU A 227 1.52 3.96 25.69
C GLU A 227 0.43 3.88 26.76
N ASP A 228 0.58 2.95 27.71
CA ASP A 228 -0.43 2.68 28.76
C ASP A 228 -1.87 2.50 28.22
N ASP A 229 -2.01 1.81 27.08
CA ASP A 229 -3.26 1.58 26.35
C ASP A 229 -3.91 2.83 25.70
N TYR A 230 -3.17 3.95 25.60
CA TYR A 230 -3.62 5.15 24.90
C TYR A 230 -2.90 5.33 23.55
N ASN A 231 -3.65 5.72 22.53
CA ASN A 231 -3.08 6.13 21.25
C ASN A 231 -2.26 7.43 21.44
N VAL A 232 -0.94 7.32 21.30
CA VAL A 232 0.01 8.44 21.36
C VAL A 232 0.63 8.76 20.01
N THR A 233 0.07 8.20 18.93
CA THR A 233 0.46 8.52 17.55
C THR A 233 0.25 10.01 17.29
N ARG A 234 1.19 10.63 16.59
CA ARG A 234 1.10 12.06 16.23
C ARG A 234 1.85 12.36 14.95
N GLU A 235 1.65 13.58 14.46
CA GLU A 235 2.42 14.14 13.35
C GLU A 235 3.94 13.98 13.57
N GLY A 236 4.65 13.70 12.48
CA GLY A 236 6.10 13.53 12.47
C GLY A 236 6.59 12.12 12.78
N MET A 237 5.72 11.23 13.26
CA MET A 237 6.04 9.82 13.42
C MET A 237 5.93 9.05 12.10
N THR A 238 6.82 8.08 11.89
CA THR A 238 6.78 7.14 10.77
C THR A 238 7.04 5.74 11.29
N LEU A 239 6.15 4.80 10.97
CA LEU A 239 6.32 3.39 11.22
C LEU A 239 7.08 2.74 10.06
N GLY A 240 8.07 1.91 10.36
CA GLY A 240 8.83 1.13 9.38
C GLY A 240 8.73 -0.36 9.67
N ALA A 241 8.50 -1.17 8.64
CA ALA A 241 8.53 -2.63 8.70
C ALA A 241 9.81 -3.16 8.07
N PHE A 242 10.42 -4.17 8.70
CA PHE A 242 11.73 -4.70 8.32
C PHE A 242 11.72 -6.22 8.24
N VAL A 243 12.38 -6.77 7.22
CA VAL A 243 12.67 -8.21 7.13
C VAL A 243 14.18 -8.34 7.01
N ASN A 244 14.83 -9.01 7.96
CA ASN A 244 16.30 -9.16 8.02
C ASN A 244 17.07 -7.82 7.90
N GLY A 245 16.48 -6.73 8.42
CA GLY A 245 17.06 -5.38 8.37
C GLY A 245 16.83 -4.59 7.06
N GLU A 246 16.22 -5.20 6.04
CA GLU A 246 15.75 -4.52 4.83
C GLU A 246 14.41 -3.83 5.10
N VAL A 247 14.21 -2.60 4.63
CA VAL A 247 12.93 -1.89 4.72
C VAL A 247 11.93 -2.54 3.77
N ARG A 248 10.79 -2.97 4.31
CA ARG A 248 9.71 -3.66 3.56
C ARG A 248 8.37 -2.96 3.63
N GLY A 249 8.28 -1.85 4.36
CA GLY A 249 7.08 -1.02 4.43
C GLY A 249 7.40 0.25 5.20
N VAL A 250 6.79 1.36 4.80
CA VAL A 250 6.95 2.68 5.43
C VAL A 250 5.59 3.35 5.49
N ALA A 251 5.19 3.83 6.65
CA ALA A 251 3.92 4.49 6.86
C ALA A 251 4.09 5.71 7.79
N PRO A 252 4.08 6.93 7.24
CA PRO A 252 3.94 8.13 8.05
C PRO A 252 2.61 8.13 8.80
N ALA A 253 2.58 8.74 9.98
CA ALA A 253 1.34 8.96 10.71
C ALA A 253 0.39 9.83 9.89
N MET A 254 -0.88 9.43 9.85
CA MET A 254 -1.96 10.12 9.15
C MET A 254 -3.07 10.48 10.12
N TYR A 255 -3.53 11.72 10.07
CA TYR A 255 -4.68 12.16 10.85
C TYR A 255 -5.98 11.82 10.12
N ILE A 256 -6.88 11.16 10.82
CA ILE A 256 -8.19 10.73 10.31
C ILE A 256 -9.25 11.62 10.93
N GLU A 257 -9.63 12.68 10.21
CA GLU A 257 -10.57 13.70 10.69
C GLU A 257 -11.91 13.09 11.14
N ALA A 258 -12.39 12.07 10.42
CA ALA A 258 -13.62 11.36 10.74
C ALA A 258 -13.63 10.72 12.14
N LEU A 259 -12.44 10.40 12.69
CA LEU A 259 -12.27 9.72 13.97
C LEU A 259 -11.56 10.59 15.03
N ASP A 260 -10.99 11.74 14.64
CA ASP A 260 -10.14 12.57 15.49
C ASP A 260 -8.93 11.79 16.06
N GLU A 261 -8.33 10.94 15.23
CA GLU A 261 -7.22 10.06 15.62
C GLU A 261 -6.09 10.05 14.59
N TRP A 262 -4.85 9.89 15.07
CA TRP A 262 -3.69 9.60 14.23
C TRP A 262 -3.47 8.09 14.14
N MET A 263 -3.20 7.60 12.93
CA MET A 263 -2.98 6.17 12.66
C MET A 263 -1.91 5.97 11.59
N PHE A 264 -1.36 4.77 11.52
CA PHE A 264 -0.47 4.32 10.45
C PHE A 264 -1.23 3.41 9.48
N PHE A 265 -1.14 3.72 8.18
CA PHE A 265 -1.66 2.87 7.09
C PHE A 265 -0.47 2.37 6.28
N MET A 266 -0.06 1.13 6.51
CA MET A 266 1.15 0.55 5.92
C MET A 266 0.83 -0.51 4.88
N THR A 267 1.50 -0.41 3.72
CA THR A 267 1.67 -1.53 2.80
C THR A 267 3.04 -2.15 3.05
N ILE A 268 3.08 -3.46 3.30
CA ILE A 268 4.29 -4.25 3.51
C ILE A 268 4.49 -5.16 2.28
N TYR A 269 5.73 -5.33 1.85
CA TYR A 269 6.08 -6.00 0.60
C TYR A 269 6.89 -7.28 0.80
N ALA A 270 6.60 -8.31 0.00
CA ALA A 270 7.42 -9.52 -0.05
C ALA A 270 7.30 -10.32 -1.35
N ASN A 271 8.22 -11.26 -1.52
CA ASN A 271 8.21 -12.24 -2.61
C ASN A 271 7.79 -13.65 -2.14
N GLN A 272 7.55 -13.83 -0.85
CA GLN A 272 7.11 -15.10 -0.26
C GLN A 272 6.39 -14.87 1.08
N SER A 273 5.59 -15.85 1.51
CA SER A 273 4.96 -15.83 2.84
C SER A 273 5.86 -16.42 3.91
N GLY A 274 5.60 -16.07 5.17
CA GLY A 274 6.28 -16.62 6.34
C GLY A 274 7.56 -15.89 6.74
N GLU A 275 7.88 -14.78 6.08
CA GLU A 275 9.01 -13.94 6.48
C GLU A 275 8.66 -13.19 7.78
N PRO A 276 9.52 -13.21 8.82
CA PRO A 276 9.31 -12.45 10.03
C PRO A 276 9.51 -10.96 9.76
N ILE A 277 8.57 -10.14 10.24
CA ILE A 277 8.55 -8.69 10.08
C ILE A 277 8.71 -8.06 11.47
N ASP A 278 9.78 -7.28 11.63
CA ASP A 278 10.03 -6.48 12.82
C ASP A 278 9.76 -5.01 12.54
N PHE A 279 9.42 -4.23 13.57
CA PHE A 279 8.96 -2.86 13.40
C PHE A 279 9.86 -1.86 14.12
N LYS A 280 9.99 -0.68 13.53
CA LYS A 280 10.66 0.47 14.14
C LYS A 280 9.82 1.71 13.97
N LEU A 281 9.94 2.63 14.93
CA LEU A 281 9.35 3.95 14.84
C LEU A 281 10.46 4.98 14.62
N TYR A 282 10.29 5.83 13.62
CA TYR A 282 11.09 7.03 13.43
C TYR A 282 10.27 8.26 13.83
N ASP A 283 10.86 9.17 14.60
CA ASP A 283 10.26 10.47 14.93
C ASP A 283 11.14 11.59 14.39
N ILE A 284 10.59 12.39 13.47
CA ILE A 284 11.31 13.50 12.85
C ILE A 284 11.64 14.62 13.84
N ASN A 285 10.83 14.81 14.89
CA ASN A 285 11.02 15.93 15.83
C ASN A 285 12.30 15.78 16.64
N ASP A 286 12.66 14.53 16.97
CA ASP A 286 13.87 14.19 17.74
C ASP A 286 14.94 13.50 16.86
N GLU A 287 14.66 13.33 15.56
CA GLU A 287 15.47 12.56 14.59
C GLU A 287 15.90 11.17 15.11
N SER A 288 15.01 10.51 15.86
CA SER A 288 15.33 9.27 16.56
C SER A 288 14.63 8.06 15.95
N THR A 289 15.24 6.88 16.13
CA THR A 289 14.65 5.60 15.75
C THR A 289 14.65 4.67 16.95
N VAL A 290 13.51 4.04 17.22
CA VAL A 290 13.33 3.07 18.30
C VAL A 290 12.76 1.77 17.74
N ASP A 291 13.21 0.64 18.28
CA ASP A 291 12.62 -0.67 17.98
C ASP A 291 11.29 -0.82 18.73
N LEU A 292 10.33 -1.50 18.09
CA LEU A 292 9.02 -1.80 18.65
C LEU A 292 8.94 -3.27 19.04
N ASN A 293 8.08 -3.60 20.01
CA ASN A 293 8.00 -4.94 20.61
C ASN A 293 7.27 -5.96 19.72
N GLU A 294 6.41 -5.49 18.83
CA GLU A 294 5.54 -6.33 18.01
C GLU A 294 6.31 -6.88 16.80
N SER A 295 6.02 -8.14 16.47
CA SER A 295 6.56 -8.84 15.31
C SER A 295 5.47 -9.72 14.71
N PHE A 296 5.44 -9.79 13.38
CA PHE A 296 4.42 -10.52 12.63
C PHE A 296 5.07 -11.41 11.56
N TYR A 297 4.29 -12.28 10.93
CA TYR A 297 4.75 -13.04 9.76
C TYR A 297 4.03 -12.56 8.52
N PHE A 298 4.78 -12.32 7.45
CA PHE A 298 4.21 -11.89 6.18
C PHE A 298 3.23 -12.93 5.63
N ALA A 299 2.00 -12.50 5.37
CA ALA A 299 1.00 -13.28 4.65
C ALA A 299 0.63 -12.56 3.34
N ILE A 300 0.63 -13.30 2.23
CA ILE A 300 0.22 -12.76 0.92
C ILE A 300 -1.23 -12.29 1.02
N ASP A 301 -1.47 -11.04 0.64
CA ASP A 301 -2.76 -10.37 0.78
C ASP A 301 -3.33 -10.38 2.21
N GLY A 302 -2.44 -10.51 3.19
CA GLY A 302 -2.73 -10.47 4.61
C GLY A 302 -3.13 -9.07 5.07
N GLN A 303 -3.74 -9.03 6.24
CA GLN A 303 -4.16 -7.80 6.90
C GLN A 303 -3.94 -7.96 8.40
N GLU A 304 -3.20 -7.02 9.01
CA GLU A 304 -3.08 -6.88 10.45
C GLU A 304 -3.74 -5.58 10.92
N GLY A 305 -4.55 -5.69 11.97
CA GLY A 305 -5.38 -4.59 12.47
C GLY A 305 -6.45 -4.10 11.49
N GLY A 306 -7.13 -3.05 11.90
CA GLY A 306 -8.11 -2.31 11.10
C GLY A 306 -8.34 -0.92 11.67
N VAL A 307 -9.11 -0.10 10.96
CA VAL A 307 -9.43 1.26 11.38
C VAL A 307 -10.18 1.28 12.71
N GLN A 308 -11.02 0.29 12.98
CA GLN A 308 -11.77 0.18 14.24
C GLN A 308 -11.02 -0.59 15.34
N ASP A 309 -9.94 -1.27 15.00
CA ASP A 309 -9.15 -2.11 15.91
C ASP A 309 -7.69 -2.13 15.43
N PRO A 310 -6.97 -1.00 15.55
CA PRO A 310 -5.61 -0.89 15.06
C PRO A 310 -4.65 -1.72 15.91
N VAL A 311 -3.56 -2.19 15.30
CA VAL A 311 -2.47 -2.83 16.05
C VAL A 311 -1.83 -1.82 17.01
N PRO A 312 -1.80 -2.09 18.33
CA PRO A 312 -1.11 -1.23 19.28
C PRO A 312 0.38 -1.58 19.29
N PHE A 313 1.20 -0.73 18.69
CA PHE A 313 2.65 -0.85 18.77
C PHE A 313 3.16 -0.27 20.09
N THR A 314 4.05 -0.99 20.75
CA THR A 314 4.63 -0.56 22.03
C THR A 314 6.14 -0.47 21.90
N MET A 315 6.71 0.57 22.51
CA MET A 315 8.15 0.66 22.69
C MET A 315 8.56 -0.18 23.89
N ASP A 316 9.71 -0.84 23.81
CA ASP A 316 10.40 -1.31 25.01
C ASP A 316 10.49 -0.11 25.95
N GLY A 317 9.90 -0.22 27.15
CA GLY A 317 9.69 0.92 28.02
C GLY A 317 10.96 1.74 28.10
N VAL A 318 10.94 2.93 27.46
CA VAL A 318 11.98 3.92 27.62
C VAL A 318 11.87 4.31 29.08
N SER A 319 12.61 3.61 29.93
CA SER A 319 13.16 4.23 31.12
C SER A 319 14.14 5.26 30.60
N ALA A 320 13.60 6.35 30.04
CA ALA A 320 14.10 7.64 30.43
C ALA A 320 14.21 7.51 31.94
N VAL A 321 15.43 7.63 32.42
CA VAL A 321 15.65 8.14 33.77
C VAL A 321 15.01 9.53 33.73
N VAL A 322 13.68 9.58 33.76
CA VAL A 322 12.92 10.74 34.16
C VAL A 322 13.28 10.81 35.62
N ASP A 323 14.14 11.77 35.90
CA ASP A 323 14.38 12.28 37.23
C ASP A 323 13.00 12.52 37.89
N GLY A 324 12.52 11.56 38.69
CA GLY A 324 11.16 11.63 39.21
C GLY A 324 10.53 10.37 39.80
N ILE A 325 10.60 9.19 39.16
CA ILE A 325 9.72 8.06 39.52
C ILE A 325 10.46 6.73 39.76
N THR A 326 11.59 6.78 40.47
CA THR A 326 12.01 5.63 41.29
C THR A 326 11.45 5.85 42.71
N PRO A 327 10.58 4.95 43.21
CA PRO A 327 10.19 4.98 44.61
C PRO A 327 11.42 4.95 45.51
N GLU A 328 11.39 5.73 46.59
CA GLU A 328 12.49 5.84 47.54
C GLU A 328 12.86 4.44 48.09
N GLY A 329 14.12 4.01 47.92
CA GLY A 329 14.58 2.68 48.33
C GLY A 329 14.32 1.53 47.33
N ALA A 330 13.80 1.78 46.13
CA ALA A 330 13.63 0.75 45.11
C ALA A 330 14.98 0.35 44.49
N LEU A 331 15.22 -0.97 44.41
CA LEU A 331 16.33 -1.59 43.68
C LEU A 331 15.75 -2.35 42.48
N VAL A 332 16.14 -1.98 41.28
CA VAL A 332 15.73 -2.64 40.03
C VAL A 332 16.95 -3.26 39.38
N VAL A 333 16.89 -4.56 39.08
CA VAL A 333 17.95 -5.31 38.40
C VAL A 333 17.35 -5.96 37.16
N ARG A 334 17.86 -5.61 35.96
CA ARG A 334 17.38 -6.18 34.69
C ARG A 334 18.50 -6.43 33.68
N PRO A 335 18.56 -7.62 33.05
CA PRO A 335 17.71 -8.76 33.33
C PRO A 335 18.02 -9.38 34.71
N ASN A 336 17.00 -9.93 35.38
CA ASN A 336 17.19 -10.76 36.57
C ASN A 336 16.22 -11.95 36.49
N PRO A 337 16.72 -13.19 36.28
CA PRO A 337 18.13 -13.60 36.19
C PRO A 337 18.84 -13.11 34.91
N PHE A 338 20.17 -12.94 34.94
CA PHE A 338 21.00 -12.62 33.78
C PHE A 338 22.16 -13.61 33.62
N ALA A 339 22.68 -13.73 32.39
CA ALA A 339 23.82 -14.61 32.06
C ALA A 339 25.09 -13.86 31.59
N GLY A 340 24.96 -12.57 31.26
CA GLY A 340 26.06 -11.75 30.72
C GLY A 340 26.13 -10.39 31.41
N GLU A 341 25.28 -9.46 30.98
CA GLU A 341 25.21 -8.12 31.54
C GLU A 341 23.86 -7.88 32.23
N THR A 342 23.85 -7.05 33.27
CA THR A 342 22.64 -6.54 33.90
C THR A 342 22.82 -5.07 34.23
N THR A 343 21.71 -4.34 34.20
CA THR A 343 21.61 -2.99 34.71
C THR A 343 21.09 -3.04 36.14
N ILE A 344 21.71 -2.27 37.04
CA ILE A 344 21.26 -2.06 38.41
C ILE A 344 20.91 -0.58 38.56
N ALA A 345 19.66 -0.29 38.92
CA ALA A 345 19.20 1.07 39.22
C ALA A 345 18.65 1.12 40.64
N PHE A 346 19.07 2.12 41.44
CA PHE A 346 18.54 2.34 42.79
C PHE A 346 18.47 3.82 43.16
N ARG A 347 17.61 4.16 44.12
CA ARG A 347 17.48 5.53 44.68
C ARG A 347 17.65 5.52 46.20
N SER A 348 18.67 6.23 46.71
CA SER A 348 18.94 6.39 48.15
C SER A 348 18.41 7.74 48.68
N PRO A 349 17.76 7.79 49.86
CA PRO A 349 17.26 9.03 50.46
C PRO A 349 18.36 9.92 51.08
N SER A 350 19.56 9.38 51.32
CA SER A 350 20.69 10.10 51.90
C SER A 350 22.00 9.80 51.15
N PHE A 351 22.97 10.72 51.25
CA PHE A 351 24.36 10.54 50.78
C PHE A 351 25.12 9.60 51.73
N GLU A 352 24.64 8.37 51.87
CA GLU A 352 25.27 7.29 52.63
C GLU A 352 25.97 6.29 51.71
N GLU A 353 26.90 5.53 52.28
CA GLU A 353 27.62 4.47 51.57
C GLU A 353 26.66 3.31 51.25
N VAL A 354 26.44 3.05 49.96
CA VAL A 354 25.57 1.95 49.50
C VAL A 354 26.43 0.75 49.15
N THR A 355 26.18 -0.38 49.84
CA THR A 355 26.78 -1.68 49.51
C THR A 355 25.80 -2.50 48.69
N VAL A 356 26.19 -2.85 47.46
CA VAL A 356 25.44 -3.77 46.59
C VAL A 356 26.08 -5.14 46.65
N THR A 357 25.29 -6.15 47.04
CA THR A 357 25.74 -7.55 47.11
C THR A 357 25.03 -8.36 46.04
N MET A 358 25.79 -9.04 45.19
CA MET A 358 25.27 -10.00 44.21
C MET A 358 25.48 -11.41 44.73
N THR A 359 24.50 -12.29 44.52
CA THR A 359 24.62 -13.71 44.83
C THR A 359 24.16 -14.55 43.65
N ASP A 360 24.75 -15.72 43.48
CA ASP A 360 24.24 -16.72 42.53
C ASP A 360 22.87 -17.27 42.97
N ALA A 361 22.22 -18.06 42.10
CA ALA A 361 20.93 -18.69 42.39
C ALA A 361 20.94 -19.68 43.58
N THR A 362 22.12 -19.96 44.16
CA THR A 362 22.31 -20.80 45.35
C THR A 362 22.63 -20.01 46.62
N GLY A 363 22.66 -18.67 46.53
CA GLY A 363 22.91 -17.77 47.66
C GLY A 363 24.39 -17.60 48.02
N ARG A 364 25.32 -17.95 47.11
CA ARG A 364 26.75 -17.68 47.29
C ARG A 364 27.11 -16.32 46.70
N MET A 365 27.85 -15.52 47.46
CA MET A 365 28.39 -14.22 47.03
C MET A 365 29.55 -14.40 46.06
#